data_AF-A0A671Q2W1-F1
#
_entry.id   AF-A0A671Q2W1-F1
#
_cell.length_a   1.000
_cell.length_b   1.000
_cell.length_c   1.000
_cell.angle_alpha   90.00
_cell.angle_beta   90.00
_cell.angle_gamma   90.00
#
_symmetry.space_group_name_H-M   'P 1'
#
loop_
_entity.id
_entity.type
_entity.pdbx_description
1 polymer ?
#
loop_
_entity_poly.entity_id
_entity_poly.type
_entity_poly.pdbx_seq_one_letter_code
_entity_poly.pdbx_strand_id
1 'polypeptide(L)'
;MESAINVLVSQFKTYAGKDGSANTLSKEEFQSLVTSQLPNFVKNASDPATIDQLMNSLDANNDGELTFLEFWQLIGSVANQHGAF
;
A
#
# COMPACT_ATOMS: atom_id res chain seq x y z
N MET A 1 4.30 5.49 -19.05
CA MET A 1 4.77 5.52 -17.65
C MET A 1 3.81 6.31 -16.78
N GLU A 2 3.45 7.54 -17.18
CA GLU A 2 2.47 8.40 -16.49
C GLU A 2 1.11 7.73 -16.23
N SER A 3 0.60 6.93 -17.17
CA SER A 3 -0.69 6.23 -16.99
C SER A 3 -0.66 5.23 -15.83
N ALA A 4 0.45 4.52 -15.59
CA ALA A 4 0.56 3.57 -14.50
C ALA A 4 0.59 4.27 -13.13
N ILE A 5 1.28 5.41 -13.06
CA ILE A 5 1.31 6.26 -11.87
C ILE A 5 -0.09 6.79 -11.56
N ASN A 6 -0.80 7.29 -12.58
CA ASN A 6 -2.18 7.77 -12.41
C ASN A 6 -3.15 6.69 -11.93
N VAL A 7 -2.98 5.45 -12.40
CA VAL A 7 -3.77 4.30 -11.91
C VAL A 7 -3.45 4.02 -10.45
N LEU A 8 -2.17 3.98 -10.06
CA LEU A 8 -1.77 3.77 -8.66
C LEU A 8 -2.29 4.87 -7.73
N VAL A 9 -2.18 6.14 -8.14
CA VAL A 9 -2.71 7.29 -7.38
C VAL A 9 -4.23 7.21 -7.26
N SER A 10 -4.93 6.89 -8.35
CA SER A 10 -6.39 6.76 -8.33
C SER A 10 -6.82 5.61 -7.43
N GLN A 11 -6.08 4.50 -7.46
CA GLN A 11 -6.39 3.35 -6.63
C GLN A 11 -6.12 3.63 -5.15
N PHE A 12 -4.99 4.26 -4.83
CA PHE A 12 -4.68 4.74 -3.48
C PHE A 12 -5.80 5.64 -2.96
N LYS A 13 -6.21 6.65 -3.72
CA LYS A 13 -7.29 7.56 -3.33
C LYS A 13 -8.65 6.87 -3.20
N THR A 14 -8.92 5.87 -4.03
CA THR A 14 -10.17 5.10 -3.98
C THR A 14 -10.28 4.30 -2.69
N TYR A 15 -9.16 3.76 -2.21
CA TYR A 15 -9.11 3.15 -0.89
C TYR A 15 -9.11 4.25 0.16
N ALA A 16 -8.05 5.05 0.34
CA ALA A 16 -7.89 6.10 1.37
C ALA A 16 -9.11 6.99 1.66
N GLY A 17 -9.95 7.27 0.66
CA GLY A 17 -11.17 8.05 0.85
C GLY A 17 -12.28 7.37 1.67
N LYS A 18 -12.14 6.11 2.08
CA LYS A 18 -13.22 5.34 2.71
C LYS A 18 -13.45 5.72 4.17
N ASP A 19 -12.40 6.12 4.88
CA ASP A 19 -12.48 6.57 6.28
C ASP A 19 -12.61 8.10 6.42
N GLY A 20 -12.61 8.83 5.29
CA GLY A 20 -12.71 10.30 5.24
C GLY A 20 -11.36 11.01 5.02
N SER A 21 -10.24 10.29 5.13
CA SER A 21 -8.89 10.79 4.89
C SER A 21 -8.34 10.36 3.52
N ALA A 22 -8.75 11.03 2.44
CA ALA A 22 -8.31 10.69 1.07
C ALA A 22 -6.79 10.83 0.78
N ASN A 23 -5.98 11.15 1.79
CA ASN A 23 -4.54 11.37 1.69
C ASN A 23 -3.73 10.24 2.36
N THR A 24 -4.35 9.41 3.20
CA THR A 24 -3.70 8.39 4.02
C THR A 24 -4.49 7.08 3.97
N LEU A 25 -3.78 5.95 4.04
CA LEU A 25 -4.40 4.63 4.14
C LEU A 25 -4.28 4.14 5.57
N SER A 26 -5.41 3.99 6.24
CA SER A 26 -5.48 3.27 7.50
C SER A 26 -5.16 1.78 7.28
N LYS A 27 -4.87 1.06 8.36
CA LYS A 27 -4.51 -0.37 8.31
C LYS A 27 -5.49 -1.23 7.51
N GLU A 28 -6.79 -1.01 7.73
CA GLU A 28 -7.85 -1.77 7.05
C GLU A 28 -7.92 -1.45 5.55
N GLU A 29 -7.72 -0.19 5.19
CA GLU A 29 -7.71 0.30 3.80
C GLU A 29 -6.51 -0.26 3.05
N PHE A 30 -5.34 -0.21 3.69
CA PHE A 30 -4.11 -0.78 3.17
C PHE A 30 -4.24 -2.28 2.96
N GLN A 31 -4.81 -3.01 3.93
CA GLN A 31 -5.10 -4.43 3.79
C GLN A 31 -5.99 -4.71 2.56
N SER A 32 -7.07 -3.95 2.40
CA SER A 32 -8.00 -4.11 1.29
C SER A 32 -7.33 -3.84 -0.06
N LEU A 33 -6.52 -2.78 -0.14
CA LEU A 33 -5.76 -2.42 -1.33
C LEU A 33 -4.77 -3.52 -1.71
N VAL A 34 -3.93 -3.95 -0.76
CA VAL A 34 -2.89 -4.96 -1.02
C VAL A 34 -3.53 -6.31 -1.41
N THR A 35 -4.60 -6.71 -0.75
CA THR A 35 -5.30 -7.97 -1.07
C THR A 35 -5.95 -7.92 -2.45
N SER A 36 -6.50 -6.76 -2.85
CA SER A 36 -7.22 -6.63 -4.12
C SER A 36 -6.32 -6.34 -5.32
N GLN A 37 -5.28 -5.51 -5.14
CA GLN A 37 -4.45 -5.00 -6.23
C GLN A 37 -3.10 -5.71 -6.30
N LEU A 38 -2.61 -6.22 -5.17
CA LEU A 38 -1.30 -6.85 -5.04
C LEU A 38 -1.38 -8.30 -4.48
N PRO A 39 -2.32 -9.15 -4.94
CA PRO A 39 -2.51 -10.49 -4.37
C PRO A 39 -1.31 -11.42 -4.56
N ASN A 40 -0.50 -11.19 -5.59
CA ASN A 40 0.73 -11.94 -5.83
C ASN A 40 1.93 -11.44 -5.02
N PHE A 41 1.85 -10.23 -4.46
CA PHE A 41 2.97 -9.60 -3.75
C PHE A 41 2.97 -9.97 -2.28
N VAL A 42 1.81 -9.85 -1.61
CA VAL A 42 1.66 -10.31 -0.23
C VAL A 42 0.88 -11.61 -0.27
N LYS A 43 1.61 -12.73 -0.40
CA LYS A 43 1.04 -14.09 -0.38
C LYS A 43 0.11 -14.33 0.83
N ASN A 44 0.29 -13.56 1.90
CA ASN A 44 -0.53 -13.57 3.10
C ASN A 44 -1.17 -12.19 3.38
N ALA A 45 -1.63 -11.45 2.36
CA ALA A 45 -2.28 -10.13 2.57
C ALA A 45 -3.55 -10.23 3.44
N SER A 46 -4.15 -11.43 3.48
CA SER A 46 -5.31 -11.73 4.32
C SER A 46 -4.92 -11.96 5.79
N ASP A 47 -3.64 -12.17 6.09
CA ASP A 47 -3.18 -12.35 7.46
C ASP A 47 -2.92 -10.98 8.11
N PRO A 48 -3.65 -10.65 9.19
CA PRO A 48 -3.55 -9.35 9.83
C PRO A 48 -2.18 -9.11 10.47
N ALA A 49 -1.45 -10.16 10.90
CA ALA A 49 -0.11 -10.00 11.44
C ALA A 49 0.91 -9.63 10.37
N THR A 50 0.79 -10.22 9.17
CA THR A 50 1.61 -9.87 8.01
C THR A 50 1.38 -8.43 7.59
N ILE A 51 0.12 -7.99 7.52
CA ILE A 51 -0.22 -6.59 7.20
C ILE A 51 0.27 -5.65 8.28
N ASP A 52 0.11 -6.00 9.56
CA ASP A 52 0.56 -5.17 10.68
C ASP A 52 2.08 -4.98 10.66
N GLN A 53 2.85 -6.05 10.45
CA GLN A 53 4.30 -5.95 10.29
C GLN A 53 4.69 -5.11 9.08
N LEU A 54 4.01 -5.30 7.94
CA LEU A 54 4.32 -4.56 6.73
C LEU A 54 4.00 -3.08 6.90
N MET A 55 2.86 -2.77 7.51
CA MET A 55 2.45 -1.41 7.84
C MET A 55 3.45 -0.77 8.78
N ASN A 56 3.78 -1.40 9.90
CA ASN A 56 4.77 -0.89 10.85
C ASN A 56 6.16 -0.72 10.23
N SER A 57 6.48 -1.49 9.19
CA SER A 57 7.76 -1.38 8.48
C SER A 57 7.77 -0.26 7.42
N LEU A 58 6.59 0.23 7.01
CA LEU A 58 6.41 1.29 6.03
C LEU A 58 6.04 2.64 6.66
N ASP A 59 5.33 2.59 7.78
CA ASP A 59 4.86 3.71 8.59
C ASP A 59 6.05 4.33 9.33
N ALA A 60 6.77 5.19 8.64
CA ALA A 60 8.02 5.77 9.13
C ALA A 60 7.77 6.80 10.22
N ASN A 61 6.62 7.47 10.16
CA ASN A 61 6.11 8.43 11.13
C ASN A 61 5.44 7.77 12.35
N ASN A 62 5.14 6.47 12.32
CA ASN A 62 4.48 5.73 13.42
C ASN A 62 3.13 6.38 13.82
N ASP A 63 2.40 6.95 12.87
CA ASP A 63 1.05 7.48 13.09
C ASP A 63 -0.04 6.42 12.86
N GLY A 64 0.33 5.26 12.30
CA GLY A 64 -0.59 4.17 12.00
C GLY A 64 -1.43 4.44 10.75
N GLU A 65 -0.98 5.31 9.86
CA GLU A 65 -1.57 5.59 8.57
C GLU A 65 -0.51 5.77 7.47
N LEU A 66 -0.66 5.05 6.34
CA LEU A 66 0.30 5.16 5.25
C LEU A 66 -0.02 6.33 4.33
N THR A 67 0.89 7.27 4.22
CA THR A 67 0.84 8.33 3.22
C THR A 67 1.10 7.79 1.81
N PHE A 68 0.71 8.54 0.78
CA PHE A 68 1.02 8.17 -0.61
C PHE A 68 2.53 7.96 -0.84
N LEU A 69 3.36 8.69 -0.11
CA LEU A 69 4.82 8.62 -0.22
C LEU A 69 5.36 7.30 0.33
N GLU A 70 4.87 6.85 1.48
CA GLU A 70 5.21 5.55 2.08
C GLU A 70 4.68 4.39 1.24
N PHE A 71 3.46 4.51 0.74
CA PHE A 71 2.93 3.54 -0.23
C PHE A 71 3.77 3.50 -1.51
N TRP A 72 4.23 4.63 -2.03
CA TRP A 72 5.10 4.67 -3.20
C TRP A 72 6.46 4.01 -2.95
N GLN A 73 7.05 4.19 -1.77
CA GLN A 73 8.27 3.50 -1.35
C GLN A 73 8.07 1.98 -1.30
N LEU A 74 6.91 1.50 -0.86
CA LEU A 74 6.55 0.09 -0.94
C LEU A 74 6.58 -0.38 -2.39
N ILE A 75 5.84 0.27 -3.29
CA ILE A 75 5.80 -0.09 -4.72
C ILE A 75 7.19 -0.08 -5.35
N GLY A 76 8.03 0.91 -5.00
CA GLY A 76 9.44 0.96 -5.42
C GLY A 76 10.25 -0.24 -4.93
N SER A 77 10.09 -0.60 -3.66
CA SER A 77 10.74 -1.78 -3.05
C SER A 77 10.26 -3.08 -3.68
N VAL A 78 8.96 -3.19 -3.98
CA VAL A 78 8.37 -4.31 -4.72
C VAL A 78 8.96 -4.43 -6.11
N ALA A 79 9.01 -3.31 -6.84
CA ALA A 79 9.54 -3.27 -8.20
C ALA A 79 11.02 -3.65 -8.22
N ASN A 80 11.77 -3.26 -7.19
CA ASN A 80 13.17 -3.65 -7.04
C ASN A 80 13.33 -5.15 -6.69
N GLN A 81 12.44 -5.72 -5.86
CA GLN A 81 12.46 -7.14 -5.50
C GLN A 81 12.03 -8.06 -6.67
N HIS A 82 11.19 -7.57 -7.59
CA HIS A 82 10.89 -8.23 -8.87
C HIS A 82 11.87 -7.83 -10.00
N GLY A 83 12.91 -7.04 -9.70
CA GLY A 83 13.94 -6.63 -10.65
C GLY A 83 14.96 -7.72 -11.02
N ALA A 84 14.79 -8.95 -10.54
CA ALA A 84 15.51 -10.11 -11.05
C ALA A 84 14.84 -10.62 -12.33
N PHE A 85 15.02 -9.90 -13.43
CA PHE A 85 14.91 -10.43 -14.79
C PHE A 85 16.31 -10.71 -15.33
#